data_AF-A0A9P0JKZ7-F1
#
_entry.id   AF-A0A9P0JKZ7-F1
#
_cell.length_a   1.000
_cell.length_b   1.000
_cell.length_c   1.000
_cell.angle_alpha   90.00
_cell.angle_beta   90.00
_cell.angle_gamma   90.00
#
_symmetry.space_group_name_H-M   'P 1'
#
loop_
_entity.id
_entity.type
_entity.pdbx_description
1 polymer ?
#
loop_
_entity_poly.entity_id
_entity_poly.type
_entity_poly.pdbx_seq_one_letter_code
_entity_poly.pdbx_strand_id
1 'polypeptide(L)'
;VHTAIQQPGFLRVKRGYKPLKVENLVKNIEPHEDPTDPYFPYQWYLKNTGQNGGKAKLDLNVEAAWAQGVTGKNITTAIMDDGVDYMHPDLKFNYNSRASYDFSSNDPFPYPRYTDDWFNR
;
A
#
# COMPACT_ATOMS: atom_id res chain seq x y z
N VAL A 1 -37.61 -25.56 -56.43
CA VAL A 1 -37.03 -25.70 -55.07
C VAL A 1 -35.93 -24.66 -54.96
N HIS A 2 -36.11 -23.62 -54.15
CA HIS A 2 -35.06 -22.61 -53.94
C HIS A 2 -34.22 -23.03 -52.73
N THR A 3 -32.94 -23.30 -52.96
CA THR A 3 -31.98 -23.60 -51.90
C THR A 3 -31.44 -22.32 -51.30
N ALA A 4 -31.40 -22.24 -49.97
CA ALA A 4 -30.70 -21.19 -49.24
C ALA A 4 -29.23 -21.57 -49.07
N ILE A 5 -28.32 -20.62 -49.33
CA ILE A 5 -26.88 -20.78 -49.10
C ILE A 5 -26.52 -20.03 -47.82
N GLN A 6 -25.86 -20.72 -46.88
CA GLN A 6 -25.40 -20.13 -45.63
C GLN A 6 -24.26 -19.14 -45.90
N GLN A 7 -24.42 -17.89 -45.47
CA GLN A 7 -23.33 -16.92 -45.50
C GLN A 7 -22.44 -17.09 -44.26
N PRO A 8 -21.10 -17.18 -44.41
CA PRO A 8 -20.19 -17.18 -43.29
C PRO A 8 -20.31 -15.84 -42.55
N GLY A 9 -20.65 -15.90 -41.26
CA GLY A 9 -20.85 -14.71 -40.44
C GLY A 9 -19.58 -13.87 -40.36
N PHE A 10 -19.70 -12.56 -40.57
CA PHE A 10 -18.60 -11.63 -40.38
C PHE A 10 -18.17 -11.65 -38.90
N LEU A 11 -16.91 -11.95 -38.62
CA LEU A 11 -16.34 -11.83 -37.28
C LEU A 11 -16.46 -10.36 -36.86
N ARG A 12 -17.32 -10.12 -35.86
CA ARG A 12 -17.62 -8.78 -35.38
C ARG A 12 -16.48 -8.29 -34.49
N VAL A 13 -15.47 -7.63 -35.08
CA VAL A 13 -14.45 -6.92 -34.30
C VAL A 13 -15.03 -5.56 -33.90
N LYS A 14 -15.15 -5.33 -32.59
CA LYS A 14 -15.71 -4.08 -32.04
C LYS A 14 -14.79 -2.92 -32.44
N ARG A 15 -15.26 -2.05 -33.34
CA ARG A 15 -14.53 -0.85 -33.78
C ARG A 15 -14.26 0.02 -32.55
N GLY A 16 -13.00 0.10 -32.11
CA GLY A 16 -12.60 0.81 -30.90
C GLY A 16 -12.15 -0.07 -29.72
N TYR A 17 -12.14 -1.40 -29.85
CA TYR A 17 -11.46 -2.24 -28.86
C TYR A 17 -9.94 -2.09 -29.00
N LYS A 18 -9.38 -1.11 -28.28
CA LYS A 18 -7.95 -1.10 -27.97
C LYS A 18 -7.78 -2.07 -26.80
N PRO A 19 -7.06 -3.20 -26.96
CA PRO A 19 -6.74 -4.02 -25.81
C PRO A 19 -6.00 -3.15 -24.80
N LEU A 20 -6.48 -3.15 -23.55
CA LEU A 20 -5.79 -2.52 -22.44
C LEU A 20 -4.50 -3.30 -22.22
N LYS A 21 -3.47 -2.90 -22.95
CA LYS A 21 -2.12 -3.36 -22.70
C LYS A 21 -1.55 -2.52 -21.58
N VAL A 22 -0.86 -3.15 -20.63
CA VAL A 22 -0.20 -2.45 -19.52
C VAL A 22 0.70 -1.35 -20.07
N GLU A 23 1.36 -1.62 -21.21
CA GLU A 23 2.21 -0.66 -21.93
C GLU A 23 1.50 0.63 -22.37
N ASN A 24 0.18 0.59 -22.62
CA ASN A 24 -0.61 1.74 -23.08
C ASN A 24 -1.26 2.54 -21.94
N LEU A 25 -1.25 2.01 -20.71
CA LEU A 25 -1.83 2.64 -19.52
C LEU A 25 -0.77 3.32 -18.65
N VAL A 26 0.48 2.96 -18.85
CA VAL A 26 1.58 3.30 -17.98
C VAL A 26 2.61 4.12 -18.75
N LYS A 27 2.63 5.44 -18.55
CA LYS A 27 3.77 6.27 -18.94
C LYS A 27 4.98 5.79 -18.14
N ASN A 28 6.05 5.38 -18.84
CA ASN A 28 7.41 5.16 -18.33
C ASN A 28 7.48 5.00 -16.80
N ILE A 29 7.02 3.86 -16.27
CA ILE A 29 7.30 3.50 -14.88
C ILE A 29 8.82 3.25 -14.84
N GLU A 30 9.54 4.08 -14.09
CA GLU A 30 10.92 3.77 -13.76
C GLU A 30 10.96 2.43 -13.02
N PRO A 31 12.00 1.60 -13.24
CA PRO A 31 12.16 0.37 -12.48
C PRO A 31 12.06 0.67 -10.99
N HIS A 32 11.00 0.18 -10.35
CA HIS A 32 10.87 0.32 -8.91
C HIS A 32 11.84 -0.65 -8.26
N GLU A 33 12.88 -0.12 -7.63
CA GLU A 33 13.77 -0.89 -6.78
C GLU A 33 13.11 -1.14 -5.41
N ASP A 34 13.30 -2.34 -4.88
CA ASP A 34 12.80 -2.66 -3.54
C ASP A 34 13.48 -1.75 -2.50
N PRO A 35 12.78 -1.41 -1.39
CA PRO A 35 13.38 -0.67 -0.29
C PRO A 35 14.66 -1.34 0.22
N THR A 36 15.67 -0.52 0.53
CA THR A 36 16.97 -0.99 1.04
C THR A 36 16.92 -1.37 2.52
N ASP A 37 15.75 -1.34 3.15
CA ASP A 37 15.57 -1.66 4.55
C ASP A 37 15.92 -3.15 4.82
N PRO A 38 16.81 -3.45 5.79
CA PRO A 38 17.24 -4.82 6.05
C PRO A 38 16.11 -5.77 6.44
N TYR A 39 15.01 -5.26 6.99
CA TYR A 39 13.86 -6.04 7.40
C TYR A 39 12.76 -6.16 6.35
N PHE A 40 12.83 -5.41 5.23
CA PHE A 40 11.87 -5.50 4.13
C PHE A 40 11.62 -6.93 3.63
N PRO A 41 12.63 -7.82 3.47
CA PRO A 41 12.38 -9.21 3.04
C PRO A 41 11.47 -10.02 3.97
N TYR A 42 11.34 -9.62 5.24
CA TYR A 42 10.48 -10.27 6.23
C TYR A 42 9.06 -9.66 6.29
N GLN A 43 8.82 -8.51 5.64
CA GLN A 43 7.54 -7.82 5.61
C GLN A 43 6.62 -8.40 4.53
N TRP A 44 6.17 -9.64 4.76
CA TRP A 44 5.32 -10.40 3.82
C TRP A 44 4.05 -9.65 3.40
N TYR A 45 3.53 -8.77 4.24
CA TYR A 45 2.33 -7.98 3.96
C TYR A 45 2.55 -6.93 2.86
N LEU A 46 3.80 -6.50 2.62
CA LEU A 46 4.15 -5.58 1.53
C LEU A 46 4.49 -6.33 0.25
N LYS A 47 5.27 -7.42 0.36
CA LYS A 47 5.71 -8.26 -0.75
C LYS A 47 5.82 -9.72 -0.32
N ASN A 48 4.92 -10.56 -0.82
CA ASN A 48 4.89 -11.98 -0.48
C ASN A 48 5.51 -12.82 -1.61
N THR A 49 6.74 -13.25 -1.37
CA THR A 49 7.50 -14.12 -2.28
C THR A 49 7.27 -15.62 -2.01
N GLY A 50 6.37 -15.95 -1.07
CA GLY A 50 6.20 -17.30 -0.55
C GLY A 50 7.14 -17.62 0.61
N GLN A 51 7.66 -16.58 1.29
CA GLN A 51 8.52 -16.74 2.45
C GLN A 51 7.83 -17.57 3.55
N ASN A 52 8.61 -18.36 4.29
CA ASN A 52 8.14 -19.22 5.37
C ASN A 52 7.02 -20.21 4.97
N GLY A 53 6.98 -20.64 3.70
CA GLY A 53 5.97 -21.58 3.19
C GLY A 53 4.60 -20.94 2.94
N GLY A 54 4.53 -19.60 2.91
CA GLY A 54 3.33 -18.85 2.56
C GLY A 54 2.94 -19.00 1.08
N LYS A 55 1.70 -18.61 0.76
CA LYS A 55 1.24 -18.52 -0.62
C LYS A 55 1.70 -17.19 -1.23
N ALA A 56 2.60 -17.26 -2.21
CA ALA A 56 3.10 -16.08 -2.91
C ALA A 56 1.96 -15.21 -3.47
N LYS A 57 2.18 -13.89 -3.52
CA LYS A 57 1.24 -12.85 -3.96
C LYS A 57 0.00 -12.64 -3.08
N LEU A 58 -0.04 -13.25 -1.90
CA LEU A 58 -1.04 -12.91 -0.88
C LEU A 58 -0.46 -11.81 0.01
N ASP A 59 -0.46 -10.59 -0.54
CA ASP A 59 0.05 -9.34 0.06
C ASP A 59 -0.89 -8.17 -0.31
N LEU A 60 -0.54 -6.95 0.10
CA LEU A 60 -1.31 -5.75 -0.19
C LEU A 60 -1.17 -5.25 -1.65
N ASN A 61 -0.30 -5.87 -2.46
CA ASN A 61 0.01 -5.47 -3.84
C ASN A 61 0.38 -3.98 -3.97
N VAL A 62 1.18 -3.46 -3.03
CA VAL A 62 1.55 -2.03 -2.94
C VAL A 62 2.65 -1.62 -3.92
N GLU A 63 3.45 -2.57 -4.41
CA GLU A 63 4.57 -2.31 -5.33
C GLU A 63 4.13 -1.55 -6.59
N ALA A 64 2.94 -1.86 -7.12
CA ALA A 64 2.39 -1.17 -8.28
C ALA A 64 2.04 0.30 -7.99
N ALA A 65 1.65 0.64 -6.77
CA ALA A 65 1.38 2.01 -6.36
C ALA A 65 2.69 2.79 -6.15
N TRP A 66 3.70 2.17 -5.53
CA TRP A 66 5.02 2.78 -5.36
C TRP A 66 5.74 3.02 -6.68
N ALA A 67 5.61 2.09 -7.64
CA ALA A 67 6.10 2.26 -9.01
C ALA A 67 5.46 3.46 -9.74
N GLN A 68 4.27 3.90 -9.30
CA GLN A 68 3.60 5.11 -9.78
C GLN A 68 3.93 6.36 -8.94
N GLY A 69 4.82 6.25 -7.95
CA GLY A 69 5.18 7.33 -7.02
C GLY A 69 4.15 7.60 -5.93
N VAL A 70 3.15 6.73 -5.74
CA VAL A 70 2.12 6.89 -4.72
C VAL A 70 2.62 6.34 -3.39
N THR A 71 3.09 7.21 -2.50
CA THR A 71 3.74 6.82 -1.22
C THR A 71 2.98 7.25 0.03
N GLY A 72 1.88 7.99 -0.11
CA GLY A 72 1.19 8.63 1.03
C GLY A 72 1.77 9.98 1.44
N LYS A 73 2.72 10.54 0.68
CA LYS A 73 3.25 11.90 0.91
C LYS A 73 2.11 12.92 1.03
N ASN A 74 2.22 13.80 2.03
CA ASN A 74 1.23 14.83 2.41
C ASN A 74 -0.08 14.29 3.01
N ILE A 75 -0.18 12.99 3.30
CA ILE A 75 -1.28 12.43 4.09
C ILE A 75 -0.83 12.34 5.55
N THR A 76 -1.68 12.79 6.48
CA THR A 76 -1.48 12.59 7.93
C THR A 76 -2.47 11.54 8.41
N THR A 77 -1.95 10.46 8.99
CA THR A 77 -2.75 9.39 9.60
C THR A 77 -2.60 9.48 11.12
N ALA A 78 -3.72 9.61 11.84
CA ALA A 78 -3.74 9.59 13.29
C ALA A 78 -3.90 8.15 13.80
N ILE A 79 -3.10 7.77 14.80
CA ILE A 79 -3.15 6.47 15.47
C ILE A 79 -3.61 6.75 16.90
N MET A 80 -4.75 6.17 17.31
CA MET A 80 -5.28 6.26 18.66
C MET A 80 -4.90 5.00 19.41
N ASP A 81 -3.84 5.07 20.22
CA ASP A 81 -3.25 3.93 20.93
C ASP A 81 -2.62 4.41 22.25
N ASP A 82 -1.77 3.58 22.87
CA ASP A 82 -1.05 3.86 24.12
C ASP A 82 0.08 4.90 24.00
N GLY A 83 0.52 5.21 22.78
CA GLY A 83 1.53 6.21 22.49
C GLY A 83 2.24 5.96 21.16
N VAL A 84 3.24 6.78 20.87
CA VAL A 84 4.13 6.64 19.72
C VAL A 84 5.53 7.09 20.10
N ASP A 85 6.52 6.21 19.92
CA ASP A 85 7.92 6.59 20.03
C ASP A 85 8.32 7.46 18.83
N TYR A 86 8.01 8.76 18.93
CA TYR A 86 8.32 9.74 17.90
C TYR A 86 9.83 10.00 17.73
N MET A 87 10.69 9.44 18.60
CA MET A 87 12.14 9.56 18.48
C MET A 87 12.77 8.37 17.74
N HIS A 88 12.01 7.30 17.49
CA HIS A 88 12.47 6.13 16.74
C HIS A 88 13.02 6.54 15.35
N PRO A 89 14.17 6.01 14.92
CA PRO A 89 14.80 6.41 13.65
C PRO A 89 13.89 6.26 12.42
N ASP A 90 13.02 5.24 12.41
CA ASP A 90 12.07 4.99 11.30
C ASP A 90 10.78 5.85 11.36
N LEU A 91 10.52 6.52 12.49
CA LEU A 91 9.29 7.30 12.70
C LEU A 91 9.52 8.81 12.74
N LYS A 92 10.65 9.25 13.32
CA LYS A 92 10.91 10.67 13.63
C LYS A 92 10.78 11.63 12.44
N PHE A 93 11.06 11.16 11.23
CA PHE A 93 10.97 11.98 10.02
C PHE A 93 9.54 12.09 9.46
N ASN A 94 8.63 11.20 9.88
CA ASN A 94 7.23 11.15 9.46
C ASN A 94 6.27 11.56 10.58
N TYR A 95 6.78 11.91 11.77
CA TYR A 95 5.97 12.32 12.91
C TYR A 95 5.40 13.74 12.74
N ASN A 96 4.12 13.92 13.06
CA ASN A 96 3.44 15.21 13.04
C ASN A 96 2.99 15.61 14.44
N SER A 97 3.79 16.44 15.11
CA SER A 97 3.50 16.92 16.47
C SER A 97 2.21 17.75 16.58
N ARG A 98 1.82 18.44 15.50
CA ARG A 98 0.57 19.24 15.49
C ARG A 98 -0.68 18.39 15.45
N ALA A 99 -0.57 17.13 15.03
CA ALA A 99 -1.65 16.17 14.95
C ALA A 99 -1.58 15.13 16.10
N SER A 100 -0.77 15.39 17.12
CA SER A 100 -0.47 14.45 18.19
C SER A 100 -0.85 15.03 19.55
N TYR A 101 -1.36 14.19 20.44
CA TYR A 101 -1.72 14.59 21.80
C TYR A 101 -1.79 13.36 22.72
N ASP A 102 -1.28 13.50 23.95
CA ASP A 102 -1.42 12.52 25.03
C ASP A 102 -2.63 12.91 25.91
N PHE A 103 -3.73 12.16 25.78
CA PHE A 103 -4.92 12.36 26.60
C PHE A 103 -4.79 11.80 28.02
N SER A 104 -3.90 10.82 28.23
CA SER A 104 -3.66 10.21 29.54
C SER A 104 -2.91 11.16 30.47
N SER A 105 -1.90 11.85 29.95
CA SER A 105 -1.11 12.84 30.70
C SER A 105 -1.55 14.28 30.47
N ASN A 106 -2.49 14.51 29.54
CA ASN A 106 -2.98 15.83 29.14
C ASN A 106 -1.84 16.77 28.69
N ASP A 107 -0.97 16.27 27.83
CA ASP A 107 0.19 16.98 27.30
C ASP A 107 0.42 16.68 25.80
N PRO A 108 1.24 17.45 25.07
CA PRO A 108 1.42 17.26 23.63
C PRO A 108 2.44 16.16 23.27
N PHE A 109 2.94 15.39 24.24
CA PHE A 109 4.02 14.42 24.07
C PHE A 109 3.53 12.99 24.27
N PRO A 110 3.02 12.33 23.20
CA PRO A 110 2.52 10.95 23.25
C PRO A 110 3.65 9.92 23.30
N TYR A 111 4.77 10.21 23.97
CA TYR A 111 5.85 9.26 24.13
C TYR A 111 5.38 8.11 25.05
N PRO A 112 5.56 6.83 24.69
CA PRO A 112 5.09 5.72 25.50
C PRO A 112 5.67 5.78 26.91
N ARG A 113 4.80 5.71 27.91
CA ARG A 113 5.17 5.63 29.33
C ARG A 113 4.67 4.31 29.87
N TYR A 114 5.60 3.43 30.24
CA TYR A 114 5.30 2.12 30.84
C TYR A 114 4.91 2.22 32.33
N THR A 115 4.59 3.42 32.83
CA THR A 115 4.18 3.59 34.23
C THR A 115 2.76 3.04 34.38
N ASP A 116 2.72 1.88 35.01
CA ASP A 116 1.59 1.05 35.36
C ASP A 116 0.75 1.73 36.46
N ASP A 117 -0.02 2.77 36.09
CA ASP A 117 -0.74 3.57 37.06
C ASP A 117 -2.15 3.93 36.53
N TRP A 118 -3.13 3.07 36.84
CA TRP A 118 -4.47 3.51 37.28
C TRP A 118 -5.60 3.75 36.26
N PHE A 119 -5.64 3.18 35.05
CA PHE A 119 -6.91 3.25 34.27
C PHE A 119 -8.08 2.37 34.81
N ASN A 120 -7.96 1.82 36.02
CA ASN A 120 -9.06 1.20 36.77
C ASN A 120 -8.99 1.54 38.28
N ARG A 121 -9.56 2.68 38.68
CA ARG A 121 -10.29 2.75 39.96
C ARG A 121 -11.65 3.39 39.76
#